data_AF-A0A3C1F929-F1
#
_entry.id   AF-A0A3C1F929-F1
#
_cell.length_a   1.000
_cell.length_b   1.000
_cell.length_c   1.000
_cell.angle_alpha   90.00
_cell.angle_beta   90.00
_cell.angle_gamma   90.00
#
_symmetry.space_group_name_H-M   'P 1'
#
loop_
_entity.id
_entity.type
_entity.pdbx_description
1 polymer ?
#
loop_
_entity_poly.entity_id
_entity_poly.type
_entity_poly.pdbx_seq_one_letter_code
_entity_poly.pdbx_strand_id
1 'polypeptide(L)'
;MKKGFTLIELLVVVLIMGILASAAVPLYFKAVERARMMEAVTLLDSISQAQMRKYMQISRYTSRAKGLDVNAATGPNAGDGNTFYTKGPQGNGFTVALSVVVTYGDGFATATRTADGDANSENLRYHYHLTRFYASDYTQCYGDNERGQELCADYCGISEPVATCCNNGEAACPPPATGFETSVH
;
A
#
# COMPACT_ATOMS: atom_id res chain seq x y z
N MET A 1 10.91 41.67 -41.06
CA MET A 1 10.16 40.50 -41.58
C MET A 1 10.09 39.46 -40.48
N LYS A 2 8.90 39.14 -39.98
CA LYS A 2 8.72 38.09 -38.96
C LYS A 2 8.80 36.73 -39.67
N LYS A 3 9.83 35.92 -39.40
CA LYS A 3 9.87 34.51 -39.81
C LYS A 3 8.77 33.78 -39.05
N GLY A 4 7.69 33.43 -39.75
CA GLY A 4 6.64 32.59 -39.20
C GLY A 4 7.07 31.13 -39.23
N PHE A 5 6.67 30.36 -38.22
CA PHE A 5 6.80 28.91 -38.20
C PHE A 5 6.09 28.29 -39.40
N THR A 6 6.68 27.25 -39.97
CA THR A 6 6.04 26.52 -41.08
C THR A 6 4.99 25.53 -40.53
N LEU A 7 3.93 25.30 -41.29
CA LEU A 7 2.87 24.36 -40.91
C LEU A 7 3.40 22.92 -40.84
N ILE A 8 4.41 22.61 -41.66
CA ILE A 8 5.09 21.31 -41.66
C ILE A 8 5.97 21.11 -40.41
N GLU A 9 6.61 22.15 -39.88
CA GLU A 9 7.35 22.08 -38.61
C GLU A 9 6.44 21.65 -37.47
N LEU A 10 5.28 22.30 -37.35
CA LEU A 10 4.33 21.97 -36.29
C LEU A 10 3.77 20.54 -36.44
N LEU A 11 3.56 20.07 -37.67
CA LEU A 11 3.06 18.72 -37.92
C LEU A 11 4.05 17.64 -37.46
N VAL A 12 5.34 17.78 -37.81
CA VAL A 12 6.37 16.82 -37.38
C VAL A 12 6.53 16.82 -35.86
N VAL A 13 6.48 17.99 -35.21
CA VAL A 13 6.58 18.09 -33.75
C VAL A 13 5.41 17.37 -33.06
N VAL A 14 4.17 17.58 -33.51
CA VAL A 14 3.00 16.92 -32.94
C VAL A 14 3.05 15.41 -33.18
N LEU A 15 3.54 14.97 -34.35
CA LEU A 15 3.72 13.55 -34.65
C LEU A 15 4.72 12.89 -33.69
N ILE A 16 5.87 13.51 -33.46
CA ILE A 16 6.88 13.00 -32.51
C ILE A 16 6.32 13.00 -31.09
N MET A 17 5.62 14.07 -30.66
CA MET A 17 4.97 14.12 -29.35
C MET A 17 3.93 13.01 -29.17
N GLY A 18 3.16 12.69 -30.21
CA GLY A 18 2.18 11.59 -30.17
C GLY A 18 2.82 10.22 -29.93
N ILE A 19 3.96 9.94 -30.56
CA ILE A 19 4.70 8.68 -30.38
C ILE A 19 5.27 8.58 -28.96
N LEU A 20 5.87 9.67 -28.44
CA LEU A 20 6.43 9.67 -27.09
C LEU A 20 5.34 9.52 -26.02
N ALA A 21 4.19 10.17 -26.21
CA ALA A 21 3.08 10.11 -25.27
C ALA A 21 2.51 8.69 -25.12
N SER A 22 2.38 7.93 -26.22
CA SER A 22 1.81 6.58 -26.17
C SER A 22 2.65 5.60 -25.35
N ALA A 23 3.98 5.73 -25.38
CA ALA A 23 4.90 4.92 -24.58
C ALA A 23 5.02 5.40 -23.12
N ALA A 24 4.93 6.71 -22.87
CA ALA A 24 5.16 7.29 -21.54
C ALA A 24 4.00 7.10 -20.56
N VAL A 25 2.75 7.16 -21.05
CA VAL A 25 1.54 7.08 -20.23
C VAL A 25 1.44 5.82 -19.37
N PRO A 26 1.65 4.58 -19.87
CA PRO A 26 1.58 3.39 -19.02
C PRO A 26 2.64 3.38 -17.91
N LEU A 27 3.86 3.85 -18.20
CA LEU A 27 4.95 3.95 -17.23
C LEU A 27 4.60 4.94 -16.11
N TYR A 28 4.01 6.08 -16.46
CA TYR A 28 3.56 7.08 -15.49
C TYR A 28 2.54 6.51 -14.51
N PHE A 29 1.54 5.76 -14.98
CA PHE A 29 0.54 5.17 -14.08
C PHE A 29 1.14 4.15 -13.10
N LYS A 30 2.10 3.33 -13.55
CA LYS A 30 2.83 2.41 -12.66
C LYS A 30 3.63 3.17 -11.60
N ALA A 31 4.33 4.24 -12.00
CA ALA A 31 5.12 5.06 -11.07
C ALA A 31 4.24 5.75 -10.00
N VAL A 32 3.09 6.31 -10.38
CA VAL A 32 2.13 6.90 -9.44
C VAL A 32 1.60 5.85 -8.46
N GLU A 33 1.28 4.65 -8.95
CA GLU A 33 0.75 3.60 -8.09
C GLU A 33 1.81 3.04 -7.14
N ARG A 34 3.07 2.93 -7.58
CA ARG A 34 4.21 2.61 -6.71
C ARG A 34 4.39 3.65 -5.61
N ALA A 35 4.24 4.94 -5.91
CA ALA A 35 4.30 5.99 -4.89
C ALA A 35 3.20 5.83 -3.84
N ARG A 36 1.96 5.57 -4.27
CA ARG A 36 0.83 5.28 -3.36
C ARG A 36 1.06 4.05 -2.49
N MET A 37 1.61 2.99 -3.09
CA MET A 37 1.97 1.77 -2.36
C MET A 37 2.99 2.09 -1.25
N MET A 38 4.02 2.89 -1.53
CA MET A 38 5.02 3.29 -0.53
C MET A 38 4.43 4.19 0.58
N GLU A 39 3.46 5.05 0.26
CA GLU A 39 2.69 5.79 1.27
C GLU A 39 1.95 4.81 2.20
N ALA A 40 1.32 3.77 1.65
CA ALA A 40 0.63 2.75 2.44
C ALA A 40 1.59 1.90 3.29
N VAL A 41 2.77 1.54 2.76
CA VAL A 41 3.81 0.83 3.53
C VAL A 41 4.25 1.68 4.73
N THR A 42 4.51 2.98 4.52
CA THR A 42 4.90 3.91 5.59
C THR A 42 3.79 4.06 6.62
N LEU A 43 2.53 4.08 6.18
CA LEU A 43 1.38 4.11 7.07
C LEU A 43 1.28 2.83 7.90
N LEU A 44 1.39 1.66 7.29
CA LEU A 44 1.40 0.36 7.99
C LEU A 44 2.53 0.27 9.02
N ASP A 45 3.71 0.79 8.70
CA ASP A 45 4.82 0.88 9.64
C ASP A 45 4.46 1.76 10.86
N SER A 46 3.92 2.95 10.64
CA SER A 46 3.48 3.83 11.74
C SER A 46 2.42 3.18 12.64
N ILE A 47 1.51 2.39 12.05
CA ILE A 47 0.48 1.62 12.77
C ILE A 47 1.14 0.53 13.62
N SER A 48 2.05 -0.25 13.02
CA SER A 48 2.76 -1.33 13.72
C SER A 48 3.50 -0.81 14.96
N GLN A 49 4.22 0.31 14.81
CA GLN A 49 4.91 0.96 15.93
C GLN A 49 3.95 1.48 17.00
N ALA A 50 2.84 2.11 16.61
CA ALA A 50 1.85 2.62 17.56
C ALA A 50 1.15 1.47 18.32
N GLN A 51 0.86 0.37 17.64
CA GLN A 51 0.30 -0.85 18.24
C GLN A 51 1.28 -1.49 19.20
N MET A 52 2.56 -1.59 18.82
CA MET A 52 3.62 -2.13 19.68
C MET A 52 3.85 -1.26 20.92
N ARG A 53 3.85 0.07 20.81
CA ARG A 53 3.89 0.99 21.97
C ARG A 53 2.74 0.73 22.93
N LYS A 54 1.52 0.56 22.42
CA LYS A 54 0.35 0.25 23.23
C LYS A 54 0.45 -1.13 23.87
N TYR A 55 0.93 -2.12 23.13
CA TYR A 55 1.17 -3.46 23.67
C TYR A 55 2.17 -3.43 24.82
N MET A 56 3.25 -2.66 24.74
CA MET A 56 4.20 -2.50 25.84
C MET A 56 3.61 -1.83 27.09
N GLN A 57 2.57 -0.99 26.94
CA GLN A 57 1.93 -0.30 28.07
C GLN A 57 0.86 -1.16 28.77
N ILE A 58 0.05 -1.90 28.00
CA ILE A 58 -1.15 -2.59 28.51
C ILE A 58 -1.24 -4.07 28.11
N SER A 59 -0.17 -4.64 27.55
CA SER A 59 -0.07 -6.04 27.07
C SER A 59 -1.17 -6.44 26.10
N ARG A 60 -1.68 -5.49 25.31
CA ARG A 60 -2.81 -5.71 24.39
C ARG A 60 -2.80 -4.73 23.22
N TYR A 61 -3.07 -5.24 22.01
CA TYR A 61 -3.32 -4.39 20.84
C TYR A 61 -4.70 -3.74 20.88
N THR A 62 -4.85 -2.62 20.17
CA THR A 62 -6.15 -1.97 20.00
C THR A 62 -6.85 -2.49 18.76
N SER A 63 -8.10 -2.91 18.94
CA SER A 63 -9.00 -3.24 17.83
C SER A 63 -9.70 -2.01 17.26
N ARG A 64 -9.51 -0.82 17.85
CA ARG A 64 -10.09 0.43 17.35
C ARG A 64 -8.98 1.34 16.85
N ALA A 65 -9.23 1.94 15.69
CA ALA A 65 -8.39 2.97 15.11
C ALA A 65 -8.40 4.24 15.99
N LYS A 66 -9.58 4.58 16.53
CA LYS A 66 -9.75 5.67 17.48
C LYS A 66 -8.91 5.43 18.75
N GLY A 67 -7.94 6.32 19.00
CA GLY A 67 -6.99 6.20 20.10
C GLY A 67 -5.68 5.48 19.74
N LEU A 68 -5.43 5.23 18.45
CA LEU A 68 -4.10 4.97 17.93
C LEU A 68 -3.49 6.30 17.47
N ASP A 69 -2.27 6.58 17.89
CA ASP A 69 -1.55 7.82 17.56
C ASP A 69 -0.96 7.73 16.14
N VAL A 70 -1.85 7.67 15.15
CA VAL A 70 -1.52 7.71 13.72
C VAL A 70 -2.45 8.70 13.03
N ASN A 71 -1.89 9.59 12.22
CA ASN A 71 -2.61 10.74 11.62
C ASN A 71 -3.84 10.34 10.78
N ALA A 72 -3.86 9.12 10.23
CA ALA A 72 -5.00 8.62 9.45
C ALA A 72 -6.18 8.14 10.33
N ALA A 73 -5.95 7.81 11.60
CA ALA A 73 -6.94 7.26 12.52
C ALA A 73 -7.56 8.29 13.47
N THR A 74 -7.10 9.55 13.44
CA THR A 74 -7.51 10.62 14.36
C THR A 74 -8.30 11.76 13.70
N GLY A 75 -8.60 11.68 12.40
CA GLY A 75 -9.35 12.69 11.64
C GLY A 75 -10.75 12.24 11.19
N PRO A 76 -11.46 13.03 10.34
CA PRO A 76 -12.78 12.67 9.77
C PRO A 76 -12.76 11.39 8.91
N ASN A 77 -11.56 10.86 8.63
CA ASN A 77 -11.37 9.61 7.91
C ASN A 77 -11.29 8.38 8.84
N ALA A 78 -11.34 8.57 10.17
CA ALA A 78 -11.44 7.49 11.13
C ALA A 78 -12.84 6.85 11.06
N GLY A 79 -12.91 5.56 10.73
CA GLY A 79 -14.15 4.82 10.94
C GLY A 79 -14.39 4.58 12.43
N ASP A 80 -15.64 4.39 12.84
CA ASP A 80 -16.04 4.13 14.24
C ASP A 80 -15.67 2.71 14.74
N GLY A 81 -14.62 2.10 14.19
CA GLY A 81 -14.26 0.71 14.43
C GLY A 81 -12.78 0.39 14.20
N ASN A 82 -12.53 -0.79 13.65
CA ASN A 82 -11.19 -1.27 13.31
C ASN A 82 -10.72 -0.80 11.93
N THR A 83 -11.54 -0.06 11.19
CA THR A 83 -11.25 0.39 9.83
C THR A 83 -11.19 1.91 9.76
N PHE A 84 -10.29 2.44 8.93
CA PHE A 84 -10.21 3.86 8.60
C PHE A 84 -9.72 4.06 7.16
N TYR A 85 -9.80 5.29 6.66
CA TYR A 85 -9.54 5.60 5.26
C TYR A 85 -8.43 6.62 5.11
N THR A 86 -7.58 6.52 4.09
CA THR A 86 -6.53 7.53 3.86
C THR A 86 -7.05 8.78 3.16
N LYS A 87 -8.15 8.65 2.40
CA LYS A 87 -8.76 9.72 1.60
C LYS A 87 -10.28 9.83 1.82
N GLY A 88 -10.77 9.36 2.97
CA GLY A 88 -12.19 9.29 3.30
C GLY A 88 -12.89 8.04 2.73
N PRO A 89 -14.15 7.76 3.13
CA PRO A 89 -14.85 6.51 2.81
C PRO A 89 -15.07 6.27 1.33
N GLN A 90 -15.16 7.33 0.51
CA GLN A 90 -15.31 7.28 -0.95
C GLN A 90 -14.04 7.79 -1.65
N GLY A 91 -12.91 7.79 -0.94
CA GLY A 91 -11.66 8.33 -1.44
C GLY A 91 -10.96 7.38 -2.42
N ASN A 92 -10.19 7.95 -3.34
CA ASN A 92 -9.23 7.20 -4.14
C ASN A 92 -7.92 7.04 -3.33
N GLY A 93 -7.86 6.02 -2.49
CA GLY A 93 -6.76 5.82 -1.56
C GLY A 93 -6.70 4.38 -1.06
N PHE A 94 -6.60 4.24 0.27
CA PHE A 94 -6.56 2.95 0.95
C PHE A 94 -7.61 2.91 2.04
N THR A 95 -8.27 1.75 2.14
CA THR A 95 -9.01 1.33 3.31
C THR A 95 -8.06 0.52 4.19
N VAL A 96 -7.85 0.94 5.42
CA VAL A 96 -6.95 0.29 6.36
C VAL A 96 -7.75 -0.38 7.46
N ALA A 97 -7.61 -1.70 7.61
CA ALA A 97 -8.26 -2.50 8.62
C ALA A 97 -7.25 -3.04 9.62
N LEU A 98 -7.54 -2.87 10.90
CA LEU A 98 -6.81 -3.43 12.03
C LEU A 98 -7.41 -4.81 12.36
N SER A 99 -6.54 -5.80 12.57
CA SER A 99 -6.98 -7.07 13.14
C SER A 99 -7.55 -6.88 14.54
N VAL A 100 -8.58 -7.68 14.88
CA VAL A 100 -9.15 -7.73 16.24
C VAL A 100 -8.37 -8.67 17.16
N VAL A 101 -7.31 -9.29 16.64
CA VAL A 101 -6.46 -10.23 17.37
C VAL A 101 -5.57 -9.46 18.35
N VAL A 102 -5.50 -9.98 19.58
CA VAL A 102 -4.78 -9.33 20.68
C VAL A 102 -3.50 -10.08 21.08
N THR A 103 -3.27 -11.24 20.48
CA THR A 103 -2.05 -12.04 20.64
C THR A 103 -0.88 -11.35 19.93
N TYR A 104 0.28 -11.33 20.57
CA TYR A 104 1.49 -10.64 20.09
C TYR A 104 1.88 -11.01 18.65
N GLY A 105 1.95 -12.31 18.34
CA GLY A 105 2.42 -12.80 17.03
C GLY A 105 1.40 -12.73 15.90
N ASP A 106 0.12 -12.54 16.23
CA ASP A 106 -0.98 -12.69 15.26
C ASP A 106 -1.66 -11.36 14.91
N GLY A 107 -1.29 -10.29 15.59
CA GLY A 107 -1.81 -8.96 15.32
C GLY A 107 -1.21 -8.38 14.04
N PHE A 108 -2.05 -7.96 13.09
CA PHE A 108 -1.65 -7.30 11.85
C PHE A 108 -2.60 -6.17 11.46
N ALA A 109 -2.16 -5.32 10.53
CA ALA A 109 -3.01 -4.41 9.78
C ALA A 109 -2.93 -4.71 8.28
N THR A 110 -4.04 -4.46 7.59
CA THR A 110 -4.16 -4.60 6.14
C THR A 110 -4.55 -3.26 5.52
N ALA A 111 -3.82 -2.80 4.52
CA ALA A 111 -4.15 -1.64 3.70
C ALA A 111 -4.57 -2.12 2.31
N THR A 112 -5.85 -1.99 1.99
CA THR A 112 -6.43 -2.38 0.71
C THR A 112 -6.60 -1.16 -0.18
N ARG A 113 -6.12 -1.25 -1.43
CA ARG A 113 -6.27 -0.19 -2.41
C ARG A 113 -7.73 -0.05 -2.84
N THR A 114 -8.28 1.16 -2.86
CA THR A 114 -9.69 1.42 -3.24
C THR A 114 -9.87 2.61 -4.16
N ALA A 115 -10.76 2.50 -5.16
CA ALA A 115 -11.25 3.64 -5.93
C ALA A 115 -12.70 3.91 -5.53
N ASP A 116 -13.02 5.17 -5.24
CA ASP A 116 -14.35 5.58 -4.79
C ASP A 116 -14.83 4.82 -3.53
N GLY A 117 -13.90 4.37 -2.69
CA GLY A 117 -14.19 3.56 -1.50
C GLY A 117 -14.33 2.05 -1.74
N ASP A 118 -14.27 1.60 -3.00
CA ASP A 118 -14.46 0.20 -3.37
C ASP A 118 -13.16 -0.43 -3.87
N ALA A 119 -12.80 -1.58 -3.29
CA ALA A 119 -11.63 -2.38 -3.70
C ALA A 119 -11.86 -3.14 -5.01
N ASN A 120 -13.12 -3.28 -5.44
CA ASN A 120 -13.53 -3.96 -6.65
C ASN A 120 -14.03 -3.01 -7.74
N SER A 121 -13.84 -1.70 -7.56
CA SER A 121 -14.26 -0.69 -8.53
C SER A 121 -13.65 -0.94 -9.92
N GLU A 122 -14.46 -0.86 -10.97
CA GLU A 122 -13.98 -0.95 -12.36
C GLU A 122 -13.01 0.19 -12.72
N ASN A 123 -13.06 1.31 -11.98
CA ASN A 123 -12.15 2.43 -12.14
C ASN A 123 -10.76 2.15 -11.55
N LEU A 124 -10.60 1.04 -10.81
CA LEU A 124 -9.33 0.65 -10.22
C LEU A 124 -8.53 -0.21 -11.20
N ARG A 125 -7.35 0.27 -11.59
CA ARG A 125 -6.48 -0.46 -12.52
C ARG A 125 -5.65 -1.54 -11.82
N TYR A 126 -5.25 -1.29 -10.59
CA TYR A 126 -4.38 -2.12 -9.79
C TYR A 126 -5.15 -2.59 -8.56
N HIS A 127 -5.44 -3.88 -8.50
CA HIS A 127 -6.07 -4.49 -7.32
C HIS A 127 -4.98 -5.16 -6.52
N TYR A 128 -4.73 -4.63 -5.34
CA TYR A 128 -3.74 -5.16 -4.41
C TYR A 128 -4.05 -4.72 -2.99
N HIS A 129 -3.49 -5.45 -2.05
CA HIS A 129 -3.48 -5.07 -0.65
C HIS A 129 -2.15 -5.42 -0.01
N LEU A 130 -1.85 -4.71 1.08
CA LEU A 130 -0.65 -4.88 1.86
C LEU A 130 -1.02 -5.32 3.26
N THR A 131 -0.30 -6.29 3.81
CA THR A 131 -0.48 -6.73 5.20
C THR A 131 0.84 -6.66 5.94
N ARG A 132 0.81 -6.16 7.18
CA ARG A 132 1.98 -6.08 8.06
C ARG A 132 1.60 -6.50 9.47
N PHE A 133 2.33 -7.45 10.03
CA PHE A 133 2.19 -7.80 11.44
C PHE A 133 2.67 -6.65 12.32
N TYR A 134 2.02 -6.41 13.46
CA TYR A 134 2.41 -5.34 14.37
C TYR A 134 3.79 -5.55 15.00
N ALA A 135 4.21 -6.81 15.14
CA ALA A 135 5.49 -7.22 15.69
C ALA A 135 6.50 -7.67 14.61
N SER A 136 6.31 -7.27 13.34
CA SER A 136 7.24 -7.58 12.24
C SER A 136 7.63 -6.34 11.47
N ASP A 137 8.87 -6.33 10.96
CA ASP A 137 9.36 -5.29 10.06
C ASP A 137 9.05 -5.56 8.59
N TYR A 138 8.43 -6.71 8.30
CA TYR A 138 8.12 -7.13 6.95
C TYR A 138 6.68 -6.81 6.55
N THR A 139 6.51 -6.44 5.28
CA THR A 139 5.20 -6.15 4.69
C THR A 139 4.97 -7.10 3.53
N GLN A 140 3.88 -7.84 3.63
CA GLN A 140 3.39 -8.73 2.61
C GLN A 140 2.57 -7.95 1.59
N CYS A 141 2.83 -8.17 0.31
CA CYS A 141 2.02 -7.70 -0.81
C CYS A 141 1.17 -8.84 -1.37
N TYR A 142 -0.06 -8.52 -1.73
CA TYR A 142 -1.00 -9.40 -2.41
C TYR A 142 -1.52 -8.67 -3.66
N GLY A 143 -1.29 -9.25 -4.83
CA GLY A 143 -1.78 -8.76 -6.11
C GLY A 143 -3.01 -9.55 -6.56
N ASP A 144 -4.16 -8.89 -6.58
CA ASP A 144 -5.46 -9.53 -6.83
C ASP A 144 -5.81 -9.58 -8.34
N ASN A 145 -5.09 -8.80 -9.17
CA ASN A 145 -5.14 -8.88 -10.63
C ASN A 145 -3.73 -8.86 -11.24
N GLU A 146 -3.60 -9.16 -12.54
CA GLU A 146 -2.30 -9.22 -13.24
C GLU A 146 -1.42 -7.97 -13.02
N ARG A 147 -2.01 -6.77 -13.10
CA ARG A 147 -1.31 -5.52 -12.83
C ARG A 147 -0.88 -5.36 -11.37
N GLY A 148 -1.70 -5.82 -10.43
CA GLY A 148 -1.35 -5.89 -9.01
C GLY A 148 -0.22 -6.87 -8.74
N GLN A 149 -0.18 -8.00 -9.46
CA GLN A 149 0.89 -8.99 -9.37
C GLN A 149 2.22 -8.45 -9.90
N GLU A 150 2.20 -7.72 -11.01
CA GLU A 150 3.37 -7.00 -11.52
C GLU A 150 3.86 -5.92 -10.54
N LEU A 151 2.93 -5.23 -9.86
CA LEU A 151 3.28 -4.22 -8.86
C LEU A 151 3.90 -4.86 -7.62
N CYS A 152 3.34 -5.95 -7.12
CA CYS A 152 3.92 -6.71 -6.01
C CYS A 152 5.30 -7.26 -6.37
N ALA A 153 5.47 -7.83 -7.57
CA ALA A 153 6.75 -8.30 -8.05
C ALA A 153 7.82 -7.20 -8.05
N ASP A 154 7.49 -6.01 -8.60
CA ASP A 154 8.38 -4.84 -8.59
C ASP A 154 8.70 -4.36 -7.15
N TYR A 155 7.73 -4.41 -6.25
CA TYR A 155 7.93 -4.07 -4.84
C TYR A 155 8.87 -5.03 -4.11
N CYS A 156 8.75 -6.34 -4.37
CA CYS A 156 9.53 -7.38 -3.72
C CYS A 156 10.87 -7.69 -4.43
N GLY A 157 11.15 -7.06 -5.58
CA GLY A 157 12.37 -7.30 -6.36
C GLY A 157 12.35 -8.62 -7.13
N ILE A 158 11.16 -9.11 -7.50
CA ILE A 158 10.94 -10.36 -8.24
C ILE A 158 10.77 -10.02 -9.73
N SER A 159 11.36 -10.83 -10.62
CA SER A 159 11.35 -10.58 -12.07
C SER A 159 10.04 -10.91 -12.76
N GLU A 160 9.25 -11.83 -12.19
CA GLU A 160 7.98 -12.32 -12.75
C GLU A 160 6.79 -11.87 -11.90
N PRO A 161 5.60 -11.66 -12.51
CA PRO A 161 4.39 -11.34 -11.76
C PRO A 161 4.08 -12.41 -10.71
N VAL A 162 3.77 -11.96 -9.49
CA VAL A 162 3.51 -12.85 -8.36
C VAL A 162 2.25 -12.42 -7.61
N ALA A 163 1.40 -13.40 -7.29
CA ALA A 163 0.18 -13.18 -6.51
C ALA A 163 0.50 -12.66 -5.10
N THR A 164 1.55 -13.19 -4.47
CA THR A 164 1.93 -12.84 -3.11
C THR A 164 3.44 -12.82 -2.96
N CYS A 165 3.97 -11.78 -2.33
CA CYS A 165 5.38 -11.74 -1.95
C CYS A 165 5.60 -10.87 -0.73
N CYS A 166 6.71 -11.11 -0.06
CA CYS A 166 7.18 -10.31 1.05
C CYS A 166 8.28 -9.34 0.59
N ASN A 167 8.39 -8.19 1.24
CA ASN A 167 9.41 -7.18 0.93
C ASN A 167 10.87 -7.65 1.17
N ASN A 168 11.10 -8.84 1.71
CA ASN A 168 12.40 -9.50 1.80
C ASN A 168 12.70 -10.42 0.59
N GLY A 169 11.79 -10.51 -0.39
CA GLY A 169 11.91 -11.36 -1.58
C GLY A 169 11.35 -12.78 -1.42
N GLU A 170 10.86 -13.15 -0.24
CA GLU A 170 10.21 -14.46 -0.01
C GLU A 170 8.75 -14.46 -0.47
N ALA A 171 8.15 -15.64 -0.63
CA ALA A 171 6.74 -15.77 -1.02
C ALA A 171 5.77 -15.29 0.07
N ALA A 172 6.14 -15.49 1.34
CA ALA A 172 5.37 -15.11 2.51
C ALA A 172 6.29 -14.50 3.57
N CYS A 173 5.84 -13.45 4.25
CA CYS A 173 6.61 -12.84 5.32
C CYS A 173 6.69 -13.78 6.53
N PRO A 174 7.86 -13.89 7.18
CA PRO A 174 7.99 -14.70 8.37
C PRO A 174 7.10 -14.13 9.48
N PRO A 175 6.46 -15.00 10.27
CA PRO A 175 5.69 -14.55 11.42
C PRO A 175 6.63 -13.86 12.42
N PRO A 176 6.11 -12.92 13.24
CA PRO A 176 6.90 -12.33 14.33
C PRO A 176 7.51 -13.42 15.22
N ALA A 177 8.78 -13.24 15.59
CA ALA A 177 9.38 -14.09 16.61
C ALA A 177 8.57 -13.98 17.90
N THR A 178 7.91 -15.07 18.30
CA THR A 178 7.28 -15.13 19.61
C THR A 178 8.38 -15.01 20.64
N GLY A 179 8.37 -13.97 21.49
CA GLY A 179 9.41 -13.72 22.51
C GLY A 179 9.48 -14.75 23.64
N PHE A 180 9.36 -16.05 23.34
CA PHE A 180 9.45 -17.19 24.24
C PHE A 180 10.30 -18.32 23.62
N GLU A 181 11.41 -17.99 22.96
CA GLU A 181 12.51 -18.95 22.91
C GLU A 181 13.20 -18.91 24.28
N THR A 182 13.01 -19.99 25.04
CA THR A 182 13.67 -20.25 26.31
C THR A 182 15.19 -20.20 26.13
N SER A 183 15.80 -19.12 26.57
CA SER A 183 17.20 -19.10 27.01
C SER A 183 17.35 -20.07 28.19
N VAL A 184 17.75 -21.31 27.92
CA VAL A 184 18.38 -22.19 28.91
C VAL A 184 19.65 -22.78 28.30
N HIS A 185 20.72 -22.00 28.39
CA HIS A 185 22.05 -22.53 28.71
C HIS A 185 22.36 -22.11 30.15
#